data_AF-A0A7C4HJU1-F1
#
_entry.id   AF-A0A7C4HJU1-F1
#
_cell.length_a   1.000
_cell.length_b   1.000
_cell.length_c   1.000
_cell.angle_alpha   90.00
_cell.angle_beta   90.00
_cell.angle_gamma   90.00
#
_symmetry.space_group_name_H-M   'P 1'
#
loop_
_entity.id
_entity.type
_entity.pdbx_description
1 polymer ?
#
loop_
_entity_poly.entity_id
_entity_poly.type
_entity_poly.pdbx_seq_one_letter_code
_entity_poly.pdbx_strand_id
1 'polypeptide(L)'
;MKKGLFSTGVWVAVGVILLGAAALGQAAPPLINYQGRLVDGSGAPVSGDSLAMRFTFLDGDTSSATVLWGETHQAVQVTGGLYSVILGSVNPIPPSALAGSTVYLEVRVGGEVLSPRQRLTSAPFAISAANSSSLGGAPAGDYYSKAQVDSLLAAMQAQIDALSAQVAANTSDIAANSADIAVAQVDIVDHELRLISLETKLAPVTVNGSEFIFTGVNVNVRSGSGSTSGAVNGLGNLIVGYNENIGDTRTGSHNLVVGPYHSYSSYGGLLAGYNNAVTEIYATVSAGSNSTASGAYAGVSGGNNNQASGQNASVC
;
A
#
# COMPACT_ATOMS: atom_id res chain seq x y z
N MET A 1 14.10 -5.33 -61.51
CA MET A 1 15.03 -4.55 -60.65
C MET A 1 15.01 -5.15 -59.25
N LYS A 2 16.19 -5.50 -58.72
CA LYS A 2 16.41 -6.06 -57.37
C LYS A 2 16.31 -4.96 -56.29
N LYS A 3 16.11 -5.41 -55.03
CA LYS A 3 16.32 -4.78 -53.70
C LYS A 3 15.00 -4.74 -52.90
N GLY A 4 14.86 -5.23 -51.66
CA GLY A 4 15.80 -5.80 -50.68
C GLY A 4 15.04 -6.42 -49.48
N LEU A 5 15.77 -7.19 -48.68
CA LEU A 5 15.38 -8.11 -47.59
C LEU A 5 15.61 -7.49 -46.19
N PHE A 6 14.76 -7.78 -45.20
CA PHE A 6 15.10 -7.83 -43.76
C PHE A 6 14.13 -8.83 -43.08
N SER A 7 14.47 -10.13 -42.90
CA SER A 7 15.42 -10.75 -41.96
C SER A 7 15.01 -10.65 -40.49
N THR A 8 14.52 -11.78 -39.98
CA THR A 8 14.23 -12.19 -38.61
C THR A 8 15.43 -12.08 -37.67
N GLY A 9 15.22 -11.54 -36.47
CA GLY A 9 16.18 -11.61 -35.36
C GLY A 9 15.57 -12.36 -34.18
N VAL A 10 15.72 -13.68 -34.17
CA VAL A 10 15.52 -14.51 -32.98
C VAL A 10 16.78 -14.37 -32.12
N TRP A 11 16.65 -13.76 -30.95
CA TRP A 11 17.72 -13.73 -29.95
C TRP A 11 17.75 -15.07 -29.21
N VAL A 12 18.68 -15.95 -29.60
CA VAL A 12 19.06 -17.11 -28.79
C VAL A 12 20.02 -16.62 -27.70
N ALA A 13 19.50 -16.45 -26.49
CA ALA A 13 20.33 -16.31 -25.31
C ALA A 13 20.90 -17.69 -24.96
N VAL A 14 22.19 -17.90 -25.25
CA VAL A 14 22.96 -19.06 -24.77
C VAL A 14 23.18 -18.86 -23.28
N GLY A 15 22.27 -19.41 -22.48
CA GLY A 15 22.46 -19.56 -21.04
C GLY A 15 23.53 -20.62 -20.78
N VAL A 16 24.71 -20.18 -20.35
CA VAL A 16 25.74 -21.08 -19.81
C VAL A 16 25.22 -21.61 -18.48
N ILE A 17 24.59 -22.79 -18.53
CA ILE A 17 24.29 -23.58 -17.34
C ILE A 17 25.62 -24.22 -16.92
N LEU A 18 26.34 -23.54 -16.02
CA LEU A 18 27.36 -24.17 -15.19
C LEU A 18 26.65 -25.15 -14.25
N LEU A 19 26.35 -26.35 -14.75
CA LEU A 19 26.08 -27.52 -13.92
C LEU A 19 27.36 -27.78 -13.14
N GLY A 20 27.42 -27.30 -11.90
CA GLY A 20 28.35 -27.81 -10.91
C GLY A 20 28.09 -29.30 -10.79
N ALA A 21 28.94 -30.11 -11.43
CA ALA A 21 29.02 -31.52 -11.15
C ALA A 21 29.40 -31.62 -9.67
N ALA A 22 28.39 -31.85 -8.81
CA ALA A 22 28.64 -32.43 -7.52
C ALA A 22 29.37 -33.75 -7.84
N ALA A 23 30.68 -33.74 -7.64
CA ALA A 23 31.43 -34.97 -7.56
C ALA A 23 30.83 -35.72 -6.39
N LEU A 24 29.86 -36.59 -6.68
CA LEU A 24 29.49 -37.67 -5.79
C LEU A 24 30.80 -38.41 -5.58
N GLY A 25 31.44 -38.17 -4.44
CA GLY A 25 32.59 -38.97 -4.04
C GLY A 25 32.09 -40.40 -4.06
N GLN A 26 32.48 -41.17 -5.08
CA GLN A 26 32.26 -42.60 -5.05
C GLN A 26 33.02 -43.06 -3.82
N ALA A 27 32.27 -43.53 -2.82
CA ALA A 27 32.85 -44.21 -1.68
C ALA A 27 33.80 -45.26 -2.26
N ALA A 28 35.09 -45.18 -1.88
CA ALA A 28 36.07 -46.14 -2.34
C ALA A 28 35.50 -47.55 -2.11
N PRO A 29 35.54 -48.46 -3.12
CA PRO A 29 35.00 -49.80 -2.95
C PRO A 29 35.56 -50.42 -1.66
N PRO A 30 34.72 -50.94 -0.75
CA PRO A 30 35.16 -51.48 0.53
C PRO A 30 35.85 -52.82 0.30
N LEU A 31 37.08 -52.77 -0.20
CA LEU A 31 37.95 -53.93 -0.40
C LEU A 31 38.77 -54.14 0.87
N ILE A 32 38.76 -55.35 1.40
CA ILE A 32 39.51 -55.72 2.61
C ILE A 32 40.55 -56.76 2.25
N ASN A 33 41.84 -56.44 2.45
CA ASN A 33 42.89 -57.45 2.33
C ASN A 33 42.81 -58.42 3.51
N TYR A 34 42.74 -59.72 3.24
CA TYR A 34 42.70 -60.76 4.26
C TYR A 34 43.76 -61.82 3.98
N GLN A 35 44.52 -62.16 5.01
CA GLN A 35 45.59 -63.16 4.96
C GLN A 35 45.42 -64.17 6.07
N GLY A 36 45.77 -65.42 5.80
CA GLY A 36 45.72 -66.48 6.78
C GLY A 36 46.81 -67.52 6.57
N ARG A 37 47.05 -68.32 7.62
CA ARG A 37 47.93 -69.48 7.58
C ARG A 37 47.12 -70.76 7.80
N LEU A 38 47.17 -71.68 6.85
CA LEU A 38 46.59 -73.01 6.91
C LEU A 38 47.64 -74.01 7.38
N VAL A 39 47.26 -74.76 8.41
CA VAL A 39 48.01 -75.90 8.94
C VAL A 39 47.08 -77.10 9.02
N ASP A 40 47.64 -78.30 8.88
CA ASP A 40 46.90 -79.54 9.09
C ASP A 40 46.80 -79.90 10.59
N GLY A 41 46.14 -81.03 10.89
CA GLY A 41 46.01 -81.53 12.27
C GLY A 41 47.33 -81.92 12.95
N SER A 42 48.45 -81.97 12.22
CA SER A 42 49.81 -82.18 12.74
C SER A 42 50.60 -80.86 12.91
N GLY A 43 50.01 -79.73 12.54
CA GLY A 43 50.65 -78.40 12.56
C GLY A 43 51.55 -78.12 11.36
N ALA A 44 51.65 -79.04 10.39
CA ALA A 44 52.42 -78.86 9.18
C ALA A 44 51.68 -77.89 8.23
N PRO A 45 52.39 -77.02 7.49
CA PRO A 45 51.75 -76.09 6.57
C PRO A 45 51.09 -76.85 5.42
N VAL A 46 49.80 -76.57 5.19
CA VAL A 46 49.09 -77.11 4.03
C VAL A 46 49.66 -76.44 2.78
N SER A 47 50.20 -77.23 1.86
CA SER A 47 50.69 -76.75 0.56
C SER A 47 49.79 -77.30 -0.53
N GLY A 48 49.18 -76.42 -1.32
CA GLY A 48 48.29 -76.79 -2.40
C GLY A 48 48.22 -75.70 -3.44
N ASP A 49 48.34 -76.08 -4.71
CA ASP A 49 48.44 -75.13 -5.82
C ASP A 49 47.12 -74.40 -6.09
N SER A 50 45.98 -74.80 -5.53
CA SER A 50 44.71 -74.08 -5.63
C SER A 50 43.63 -74.67 -4.70
N LEU A 51 43.13 -73.91 -3.72
CA LEU A 51 42.02 -74.31 -2.85
C LEU A 51 40.82 -73.37 -3.00
N ALA A 52 39.61 -73.93 -3.05
CA ALA A 52 38.39 -73.15 -2.97
C ALA A 52 38.13 -72.73 -1.51
N MET A 53 37.92 -71.44 -1.31
CA MET A 53 37.69 -70.85 0.02
C MET A 53 36.44 -69.97 0.01
N ARG A 54 35.62 -70.08 1.06
CA ARG A 54 34.44 -69.23 1.27
C ARG A 54 34.63 -68.36 2.50
N PHE A 55 34.35 -67.08 2.35
CA PHE A 55 34.42 -66.07 3.40
C PHE A 55 33.02 -65.54 3.66
N THR A 56 32.62 -65.51 4.93
CA THR A 56 31.27 -65.09 5.33
C THR A 56 31.35 -64.13 6.51
N PHE A 57 30.69 -62.98 6.40
CA PHE A 57 30.46 -62.08 7.53
C PHE A 57 29.20 -62.49 8.26
N LEU A 58 29.29 -62.59 9.58
CA LEU A 58 28.19 -62.96 10.47
C LEU A 58 28.03 -61.94 11.60
N ASP A 59 26.82 -61.85 12.15
CA ASP A 59 26.49 -60.98 13.28
C ASP A 59 26.88 -61.57 14.67
N GLY A 60 27.47 -62.76 14.71
CA GLY A 60 27.84 -63.46 15.95
C GLY A 60 28.82 -64.61 15.79
N ASP A 61 29.36 -65.08 16.92
CA ASP A 61 30.34 -66.18 17.01
C ASP A 61 29.68 -67.56 17.26
N THR A 62 28.36 -67.63 17.23
CA THR A 62 27.60 -68.87 17.45
C THR A 62 27.16 -69.49 16.13
N SER A 63 26.85 -70.78 16.15
CA SER A 63 26.27 -71.49 15.00
C SER A 63 24.89 -70.96 14.56
N SER A 64 24.24 -70.12 15.39
CA SER A 64 22.97 -69.45 15.10
C SER A 64 23.11 -68.06 14.47
N ALA A 65 24.33 -67.60 14.21
CA ALA A 65 24.57 -66.26 13.67
C ALA A 65 24.02 -66.10 12.25
N THR A 66 23.50 -64.91 11.95
CA THR A 66 22.95 -64.54 10.64
C THR A 66 24.07 -64.19 9.68
N VAL A 67 23.95 -64.63 8.44
CA VAL A 67 24.87 -64.23 7.36
C VAL A 67 24.55 -62.81 6.92
N LEU A 68 25.52 -61.91 7.07
CA LEU A 68 25.43 -60.51 6.63
C LEU A 68 25.91 -60.33 5.19
N TRP A 69 26.94 -61.07 4.82
CA TRP A 69 27.54 -61.07 3.49
C TRP A 69 28.43 -62.31 3.31
N GLY A 70 28.71 -62.70 2.08
CA GLY A 70 29.75 -63.70 1.82
C GLY A 70 30.11 -63.83 0.36
N GLU A 71 31.29 -64.38 0.10
CA GLU A 71 31.80 -64.65 -1.23
C GLU A 71 32.65 -65.91 -1.26
N THR A 72 32.82 -66.48 -2.45
CA THR A 72 33.59 -67.70 -2.66
C THR A 72 34.69 -67.42 -3.69
N HIS A 73 35.94 -67.69 -3.30
CA HIS A 73 37.09 -67.69 -4.18
C HIS A 73 37.35 -69.12 -4.65
N GLN A 74 37.25 -69.36 -5.95
CA GLN A 74 37.31 -70.72 -6.51
C GLN A 74 38.74 -71.30 -6.52
N ALA A 75 39.76 -70.45 -6.57
CA ALA A 75 41.14 -70.86 -6.77
C ALA A 75 42.14 -69.98 -6.00
N VAL A 76 42.23 -70.17 -4.68
CA VAL A 76 43.18 -69.45 -3.82
C VAL A 76 44.50 -70.23 -3.78
N GLN A 77 45.59 -69.56 -4.18
CA GLN A 77 46.95 -70.11 -4.12
C GLN A 77 47.42 -70.19 -2.67
N VAL A 78 47.95 -71.33 -2.24
CA VAL A 78 48.48 -71.52 -0.88
C VAL A 78 49.92 -71.98 -0.93
N THR A 79 50.84 -71.07 -0.60
CA THR A 79 52.28 -71.32 -0.64
C THR A 79 52.84 -71.35 0.77
N GLY A 80 53.40 -72.49 1.19
CA GLY A 80 53.97 -72.65 2.54
C GLY A 80 52.93 -72.46 3.66
N GLY A 81 51.66 -72.77 3.37
CA GLY A 81 50.53 -72.56 4.28
C GLY A 81 49.94 -71.15 4.25
N LEU A 82 50.52 -70.18 3.55
CA LEU A 82 49.99 -68.80 3.53
C LEU A 82 49.08 -68.56 2.32
N TYR A 83 48.00 -67.81 2.54
CA TYR A 83 47.13 -67.29 1.50
C TYR A 83 46.79 -65.82 1.72
N SER A 84 46.46 -65.12 0.63
CA SER A 84 45.98 -63.74 0.64
C SER A 84 44.82 -63.61 -0.34
N VAL A 85 43.75 -62.96 0.10
CA VAL A 85 42.58 -62.63 -0.73
C VAL A 85 42.17 -61.18 -0.52
N ILE A 86 41.44 -60.63 -1.49
CA ILE A 86 40.81 -59.31 -1.36
C ILE A 86 39.31 -59.55 -1.23
N LEU A 87 38.77 -59.34 -0.03
CA LEU A 87 37.36 -59.48 0.25
C LEU A 87 36.56 -58.35 -0.42
N GLY A 88 35.44 -58.68 -1.05
CA GLY A 88 34.59 -57.74 -1.78
C GLY A 88 34.96 -57.60 -3.26
N SER A 89 35.98 -58.32 -3.73
CA SER A 89 36.38 -58.34 -5.14
C SER A 89 35.49 -59.21 -6.02
N VAL A 90 34.81 -60.20 -5.43
CA VAL A 90 33.90 -61.11 -6.15
C VAL A 90 32.45 -60.70 -5.91
N ASN A 91 32.09 -60.44 -4.66
CA ASN A 91 30.77 -59.94 -4.27
C ASN A 91 30.94 -58.64 -3.49
N PRO A 92 30.64 -57.45 -4.05
CA PRO A 92 30.85 -56.18 -3.35
C PRO A 92 30.26 -56.19 -1.93
N ILE A 93 31.03 -55.75 -0.93
CA ILE A 93 30.58 -55.69 0.46
C ILE A 93 29.61 -54.51 0.61
N PRO A 94 28.32 -54.73 0.93
CA PRO A 94 27.41 -53.62 1.15
C PRO A 94 27.73 -52.95 2.50
N PRO A 95 27.55 -51.62 2.65
CA PRO A 95 27.77 -50.94 3.93
C PRO A 95 26.98 -51.54 5.10
N SER A 96 25.81 -52.12 4.84
CA SER A 96 24.98 -52.82 5.84
C SER A 96 25.67 -54.03 6.46
N ALA A 97 26.58 -54.72 5.76
CA ALA A 97 27.31 -55.87 6.29
C ALA A 97 28.36 -55.51 7.34
N LEU A 98 28.71 -54.22 7.45
CA LEU A 98 29.66 -53.68 8.42
C LEU A 98 29.01 -52.67 9.38
N ALA A 99 27.69 -52.45 9.29
CA ALA A 99 26.97 -51.46 10.10
C ALA A 99 26.63 -51.96 11.52
N GLY A 100 26.75 -53.27 11.78
CA GLY A 100 26.47 -53.87 13.09
C GLY A 100 27.53 -53.54 14.14
N SER A 101 27.15 -53.60 15.43
CA SER A 101 28.06 -53.34 16.55
C SER A 101 29.14 -54.42 16.73
N THR A 102 28.96 -55.59 16.12
CA THR A 102 29.95 -56.68 16.07
C THR A 102 29.76 -57.49 14.79
N VAL A 103 30.85 -57.75 14.06
CA VAL A 103 30.88 -58.58 12.85
C VAL A 103 32.00 -59.61 12.99
N TYR A 104 31.72 -60.86 12.63
CA TYR A 104 32.67 -61.96 12.63
C TYR A 104 32.92 -62.46 11.21
N LEU A 105 34.15 -62.84 10.92
CA LEU A 105 34.57 -63.52 9.70
C LEU A 105 34.68 -65.02 9.95
N GLU A 106 33.89 -65.79 9.20
CA GLU A 106 34.02 -67.23 9.06
C GLU A 106 34.77 -67.56 7.77
N VAL A 107 35.73 -68.49 7.87
CA VAL A 107 36.48 -69.01 6.73
C VAL A 107 36.18 -70.50 6.59
N ARG A 108 35.78 -70.91 5.39
CA ARG A 108 35.56 -72.32 5.05
C ARG A 108 36.52 -72.76 3.96
N VAL A 109 37.29 -73.83 4.18
CA VAL A 109 38.28 -74.38 3.24
C VAL A 109 37.98 -75.85 3.00
N GLY A 110 37.85 -76.28 1.74
CA GLY A 110 37.65 -77.71 1.41
C GLY A 110 36.40 -78.36 2.03
N GLY A 111 35.41 -77.56 2.47
CA GLY A 111 34.21 -78.04 3.16
C GLY A 111 34.28 -77.99 4.69
N GLU A 112 35.42 -77.66 5.27
CA GLU A 112 35.60 -77.51 6.73
C GLU A 112 35.51 -76.04 7.14
N VAL A 113 34.79 -75.76 8.24
CA VAL A 113 34.71 -74.42 8.84
C VAL A 113 35.84 -74.27 9.84
N LEU A 114 36.69 -73.27 9.63
CA LEU A 114 37.79 -72.99 10.55
C LEU A 114 37.25 -72.31 11.82
N SER A 115 37.68 -72.79 12.98
CA SER A 115 37.28 -72.29 14.30
C SER A 115 38.51 -71.87 15.11
N PRO A 116 38.46 -70.77 15.90
CA PRO A 116 37.31 -69.86 16.10
C PRO A 116 37.10 -68.87 14.95
N ARG A 117 35.89 -68.28 14.84
CA ARG A 117 35.64 -67.17 13.90
C ARG A 117 36.40 -65.92 14.35
N GLN A 118 36.79 -65.08 13.41
CA GLN A 118 37.57 -63.88 13.72
C GLN A 118 36.68 -62.64 13.79
N ARG A 119 36.64 -61.94 14.94
CA ARG A 119 35.95 -60.65 15.04
C ARG A 119 36.64 -59.58 14.20
N LEU A 120 35.88 -58.87 13.37
CA LEU A 120 36.35 -57.67 12.68
C LEU A 120 36.36 -56.49 13.66
N THR A 121 37.47 -55.76 13.71
CA THR A 121 37.68 -54.60 14.59
C THR A 121 37.99 -53.35 13.80
N SER A 122 37.55 -52.19 14.30
CA SER A 122 37.87 -50.90 13.69
C SER A 122 39.31 -50.48 13.98
N ALA A 123 39.96 -49.84 13.01
CA ALA A 123 41.23 -49.15 13.25
C ALA A 123 41.01 -47.92 14.16
N PRO A 124 41.96 -47.54 15.03
CA PRO A 124 41.81 -46.39 15.92
C PRO A 124 41.40 -45.09 15.22
N PHE A 125 41.99 -44.79 14.06
CA PHE A 125 41.63 -43.61 13.27
C PHE A 125 40.27 -43.72 12.56
N ALA A 126 39.77 -44.93 12.29
CA ALA A 126 38.44 -45.14 11.71
C ALA A 126 37.33 -44.85 12.74
N ILE A 127 37.59 -45.01 14.03
CA ILE A 127 36.66 -44.62 15.11
C ILE A 127 36.45 -43.10 15.10
N SER A 128 37.53 -42.33 14.91
CA SER A 128 37.45 -40.86 14.81
C SER A 128 36.69 -40.38 13.56
N ALA A 129 36.63 -41.18 12.49
CA ALA A 129 35.89 -40.85 11.28
C ALA A 129 34.36 -40.86 11.47
N ALA A 130 33.83 -41.50 12.51
CA ALA A 130 32.40 -41.45 12.85
C ALA A 130 31.92 -40.01 13.12
N ASN A 131 32.80 -39.16 13.65
CA ASN A 131 32.49 -37.75 13.95
C ASN A 131 32.50 -36.85 12.71
N SER A 132 32.88 -37.35 11.52
CA SER A 132 32.96 -36.57 10.28
C SER A 132 31.60 -36.01 9.80
N SER A 133 30.49 -36.57 10.31
CA SER A 133 29.12 -36.11 10.05
C SER A 133 28.65 -34.99 11.00
N SER A 134 29.49 -34.59 11.96
CA SER A 134 29.19 -33.56 12.96
C SER A 134 30.19 -32.41 12.89
N LEU A 135 29.72 -31.19 13.10
CA LEU A 135 30.56 -30.01 13.29
C LEU A 135 30.41 -29.58 14.75
N GLY A 136 31.50 -29.43 15.50
CA GLY A 136 31.42 -29.01 16.90
C GLY A 136 30.59 -29.93 17.81
N GLY A 137 30.38 -31.19 17.42
CA GLY A 137 29.56 -32.16 18.18
C GLY A 137 28.05 -32.12 17.88
N ALA A 138 27.59 -31.22 17.02
CA ALA A 138 26.20 -31.18 16.56
C ALA A 138 26.08 -31.74 15.13
N PRO A 139 24.98 -32.47 14.81
CA PRO A 139 24.70 -32.92 13.46
C PRO A 139 24.46 -31.74 12.51
N ALA A 140 24.70 -31.94 11.21
CA ALA A 140 24.53 -30.90 10.20
C ALA A 140 23.11 -30.28 10.16
N GLY A 141 22.08 -31.00 10.60
CA GLY A 141 20.68 -30.53 10.64
C GLY A 141 20.42 -29.45 11.70
N ASP A 142 21.30 -29.27 12.69
CA ASP A 142 21.16 -28.25 13.72
C ASP A 142 21.65 -26.86 13.25
N TYR A 143 22.29 -26.81 12.07
CA TYR A 143 22.81 -25.59 11.48
C TYR A 143 21.93 -25.12 10.33
N TYR A 144 21.80 -23.80 10.19
CA TYR A 144 21.23 -23.22 8.98
C TYR A 144 22.18 -23.43 7.80
N SER A 145 21.65 -23.97 6.71
CA SER A 145 22.35 -23.99 5.43
C SER A 145 22.51 -22.59 4.86
N LYS A 146 23.52 -22.40 4.01
CA LYS A 146 23.69 -21.13 3.27
C LYS A 146 22.41 -20.71 2.55
N ALA A 147 21.69 -21.64 1.94
CA ALA A 147 20.45 -21.37 1.23
C ALA A 147 19.34 -20.82 2.15
N GLN A 148 19.24 -21.32 3.39
CA GLN A 148 18.28 -20.80 4.36
C GLN A 148 18.65 -19.38 4.81
N VAL A 149 19.94 -19.12 5.04
CA VAL A 149 20.43 -17.77 5.40
C VAL A 149 20.22 -16.79 4.24
N ASP A 150 20.55 -17.17 3.02
CA ASP A 150 20.32 -16.36 1.82
C ASP A 150 18.82 -16.04 1.65
N SER A 151 17.94 -17.02 1.89
CA SER A 151 16.48 -16.84 1.82
C SER A 151 15.96 -15.88 2.89
N LEU A 152 16.48 -15.98 4.12
CA LEU A 152 16.14 -15.07 5.21
C LEU A 152 16.61 -13.65 4.91
N LEU A 153 17.83 -13.49 4.37
CA LEU A 153 18.38 -12.19 4.00
C LEU A 153 17.56 -11.54 2.87
N ALA A 154 17.16 -12.32 1.87
CA ALA A 154 16.29 -11.84 0.80
C ALA A 154 14.90 -11.40 1.33
N ALA A 155 14.31 -12.16 2.25
CA ALA A 155 13.04 -11.80 2.88
C ALA A 155 13.15 -10.51 3.70
N MET A 156 14.23 -10.37 4.48
CA MET A 156 14.48 -9.17 5.26
C MET A 156 14.72 -7.94 4.37
N GLN A 157 15.45 -8.11 3.26
CA GLN A 157 15.65 -7.03 2.29
C GLN A 157 14.33 -6.59 1.66
N ALA A 158 13.46 -7.54 1.29
CA ALA A 158 12.14 -7.23 0.75
C ALA A 158 11.27 -6.44 1.76
N GLN A 159 11.37 -6.75 3.06
CA GLN A 159 10.69 -5.98 4.10
C GLN A 159 11.25 -4.56 4.25
N ILE A 160 12.58 -4.39 4.17
CA ILE A 160 13.23 -3.08 4.21
C ILE A 160 12.79 -2.24 3.01
N ASP A 161 12.77 -2.82 1.82
CA ASP A 161 12.36 -2.14 0.59
C ASP A 161 10.89 -1.69 0.69
N ALA A 162 10.00 -2.56 1.18
CA ALA A 162 8.59 -2.24 1.40
C ALA A 162 8.41 -1.11 2.41
N LEU A 163 9.14 -1.14 3.53
CA LEU A 163 9.08 -0.08 4.53
C LEU A 163 9.62 1.25 3.99
N SER A 164 10.69 1.22 3.19
CA SER A 164 11.24 2.41 2.55
C SER A 164 10.24 3.07 1.58
N ALA A 165 9.49 2.25 0.83
CA ALA A 165 8.43 2.72 -0.06
C ALA A 165 7.28 3.36 0.73
N GLN A 166 6.88 2.75 1.86
CA GLN A 166 5.84 3.32 2.73
C GLN A 166 6.27 4.65 3.34
N VAL A 167 7.53 4.78 3.76
CA VAL A 167 8.07 6.04 4.30
C VAL A 167 8.08 7.13 3.23
N ALA A 168 8.44 6.80 1.99
CA ALA A 168 8.39 7.74 0.87
C ALA A 168 6.95 8.21 0.58
N ALA A 169 5.98 7.29 0.57
CA ALA A 169 4.57 7.60 0.40
C ALA A 169 4.06 8.53 1.51
N ASN A 170 4.28 8.16 2.77
CA ASN A 170 3.89 8.97 3.92
C ASN A 170 4.54 10.37 3.90
N THR A 171 5.78 10.48 3.43
CA THR A 171 6.47 11.77 3.29
C THR A 171 5.77 12.66 2.25
N SER A 172 5.33 12.07 1.13
CA SER A 172 4.55 12.78 0.11
C SER A 172 3.19 13.22 0.65
N ASP A 173 2.49 12.35 1.39
CA ASP A 173 1.18 12.68 1.98
C ASP A 173 1.31 13.80 3.02
N ILE A 174 2.35 13.79 3.85
CA ILE A 174 2.63 14.86 4.82
C ILE A 174 2.89 16.19 4.10
N ALA A 175 3.64 16.18 2.99
CA ALA A 175 3.89 17.38 2.21
C ALA A 175 2.60 17.95 1.60
N ALA A 176 1.72 17.08 1.07
CA ALA A 176 0.41 17.47 0.55
C ALA A 176 -0.48 18.05 1.64
N ASN A 177 -0.62 17.36 2.78
CA ASN A 177 -1.40 17.84 3.92
C ASN A 177 -0.88 19.17 4.47
N SER A 178 0.45 19.36 4.49
CA SER A 178 1.06 20.62 4.91
C SER A 178 0.68 21.78 3.97
N ALA A 179 0.63 21.53 2.65
CA ALA A 179 0.18 22.51 1.68
C ALA A 179 -1.30 22.86 1.85
N ASP A 180 -2.16 21.85 2.05
CA ASP A 180 -3.60 22.06 2.28
C ASP A 180 -3.86 22.86 3.56
N ILE A 181 -3.12 22.58 4.64
CA ILE A 181 -3.20 23.33 5.91
C ILE A 181 -2.78 24.79 5.70
N ALA A 182 -1.72 25.04 4.93
CA ALA A 182 -1.26 26.40 4.65
C ALA A 182 -2.32 27.21 3.89
N VAL A 183 -3.01 26.59 2.92
CA VAL A 183 -4.13 27.23 2.20
C VAL A 183 -5.29 27.52 3.14
N ALA A 184 -5.72 26.53 3.94
CA ALA A 184 -6.83 26.70 4.88
C ALA A 184 -6.57 27.81 5.92
N GLN A 185 -5.32 27.98 6.37
CA GLN A 185 -4.94 29.07 7.27
C GLN A 185 -5.11 30.44 6.64
N VAL A 186 -4.80 30.61 5.35
CA VAL A 186 -5.02 31.86 4.63
C VAL A 186 -6.52 32.14 4.50
N ASP A 187 -7.31 31.14 4.12
CA ASP A 187 -8.76 31.29 3.96
C ASP A 187 -9.45 31.67 5.28
N ILE A 188 -9.02 31.09 6.42
CA ILE A 188 -9.53 31.44 7.74
C ILE A 188 -9.27 32.91 8.05
N VAL A 189 -8.05 33.39 7.83
CA VAL A 189 -7.69 34.79 8.08
C VAL A 189 -8.52 35.73 7.21
N ASP A 190 -8.68 35.41 5.91
CA ASP A 190 -9.50 36.21 5.00
C ASP A 190 -10.97 36.24 5.42
N HIS A 191 -11.52 35.12 5.88
CA HIS A 191 -12.88 35.06 6.40
C HIS A 191 -13.06 35.85 7.71
N GLU A 192 -12.10 35.79 8.62
CA GLU A 192 -12.12 36.60 9.85
C GLU A 192 -12.10 38.10 9.53
N LEU A 193 -11.28 38.53 8.58
CA LEU A 193 -11.25 39.92 8.11
C LEU A 193 -12.57 40.35 7.47
N ARG A 194 -13.19 39.47 6.67
CA ARG A 194 -14.51 39.73 6.08
C ARG A 194 -15.60 39.82 7.16
N LEU A 195 -15.54 38.97 8.18
CA LEU A 195 -16.50 38.99 9.29
C LEU A 195 -16.39 40.31 10.07
N ILE A 196 -15.18 40.72 10.45
CA ILE A 196 -14.95 42.00 11.14
C ILE A 196 -15.45 43.17 10.30
N SER A 197 -15.23 43.14 8.97
CA SER A 197 -15.74 44.18 8.07
C SER A 197 -17.26 44.25 8.07
N LEU A 198 -17.94 43.10 8.07
CA LEU A 198 -19.39 43.03 8.07
C LEU A 198 -19.98 43.44 9.43
N GLU A 199 -19.42 42.97 10.53
CA GLU A 199 -19.81 43.36 11.90
C GLU A 199 -19.66 44.87 12.09
N THR A 200 -18.56 45.45 11.63
CA THR A 200 -18.33 46.90 11.69
C THR A 200 -19.36 47.67 10.87
N LYS A 201 -19.69 47.19 9.65
CA LYS A 201 -20.68 47.84 8.77
C LYS A 201 -22.12 47.71 9.30
N LEU A 202 -22.44 46.62 9.99
CA LEU A 202 -23.77 46.33 10.52
C LEU A 202 -23.94 46.71 11.99
N ALA A 203 -22.89 47.22 12.65
CA ALA A 203 -22.92 47.68 14.04
C ALA A 203 -24.15 48.54 14.43
N PRO A 204 -24.70 49.45 13.59
CA PRO A 204 -25.86 50.25 13.97
C PRO A 204 -27.22 49.56 13.73
N VAL A 205 -27.25 48.34 13.18
CA VAL A 205 -28.48 47.62 12.79
C VAL A 205 -28.84 46.56 13.83
N THR A 206 -30.11 46.48 14.21
CA THR A 206 -30.63 45.43 15.11
C THR A 206 -31.95 44.89 14.57
N VAL A 207 -32.13 43.57 14.66
CA VAL A 207 -33.41 42.91 14.35
C VAL A 207 -34.00 42.35 15.65
N ASN A 208 -35.22 42.76 16.00
CA ASN A 208 -35.91 42.31 17.20
C ASN A 208 -37.30 41.79 16.84
N GLY A 209 -37.47 40.46 16.77
CA GLY A 209 -38.69 39.85 16.26
C GLY A 209 -38.96 40.29 14.81
N SER A 210 -39.96 41.14 14.62
CA SER A 210 -40.33 41.70 13.30
C SER A 210 -39.86 43.14 13.08
N GLU A 211 -39.11 43.72 14.02
CA GLU A 211 -38.59 45.08 13.91
C GLU A 211 -37.17 45.08 13.32
N PHE A 212 -36.92 46.00 12.38
CA PHE A 212 -35.59 46.29 11.83
C PHE A 212 -35.20 47.71 12.23
N ILE A 213 -34.19 47.84 13.08
CA ILE A 213 -33.90 49.06 13.83
C ILE A 213 -32.52 49.59 13.45
N PHE A 214 -32.42 50.89 13.17
CA PHE A 214 -31.17 51.62 12.97
C PHE A 214 -30.92 52.54 14.18
N THR A 215 -29.78 52.41 14.84
CA THR A 215 -29.44 53.19 16.05
C THR A 215 -28.24 54.10 15.79
N GLY A 216 -28.37 55.39 16.13
CA GLY A 216 -27.25 56.35 16.07
C GLY A 216 -26.78 56.71 14.65
N VAL A 217 -27.57 56.39 13.61
CA VAL A 217 -27.22 56.64 12.20
C VAL A 217 -28.41 57.20 11.41
N ASN A 218 -28.11 57.90 10.30
CA ASN A 218 -29.10 58.31 9.31
C ASN A 218 -29.26 57.26 8.22
N VAL A 219 -30.50 57.00 7.77
CA VAL A 219 -30.78 56.12 6.63
C VAL A 219 -30.89 56.94 5.36
N ASN A 220 -30.08 56.61 4.36
CA ASN A 220 -30.11 57.25 3.04
C ASN A 220 -30.64 56.26 2.00
N VAL A 221 -31.81 56.54 1.43
CA VAL A 221 -32.36 55.76 0.30
C VAL A 221 -32.06 56.54 -0.99
N ARG A 222 -31.06 56.08 -1.75
CA ARG A 222 -30.51 56.82 -2.90
C ARG A 222 -30.76 56.08 -4.20
N SER A 223 -31.01 56.83 -5.27
CA SER A 223 -31.22 56.29 -6.63
C SER A 223 -29.93 55.80 -7.31
N GLY A 224 -28.77 56.19 -6.79
CA GLY A 224 -27.47 55.99 -7.44
C GLY A 224 -27.15 57.01 -8.53
N SER A 225 -28.00 58.01 -8.79
CA SER A 225 -27.79 59.02 -9.84
C SER A 225 -26.76 60.12 -9.47
N GLY A 226 -26.19 60.07 -8.28
CA GLY A 226 -25.17 61.02 -7.81
C GLY A 226 -25.72 62.31 -7.16
N SER A 227 -27.00 62.66 -7.36
CA SER A 227 -27.66 63.77 -6.67
C SER A 227 -29.19 63.60 -6.60
N THR A 228 -29.86 64.32 -5.69
CA THR A 228 -31.33 64.28 -5.57
C THR A 228 -32.03 64.72 -6.86
N SER A 229 -31.45 65.70 -7.57
CA SER A 229 -31.94 66.23 -8.84
C SER A 229 -31.30 65.56 -10.07
N GLY A 230 -30.60 64.45 -9.89
CA GLY A 230 -30.03 63.67 -11.00
C GLY A 230 -31.12 63.05 -11.86
N ALA A 231 -30.74 62.39 -12.95
CA ALA A 231 -31.68 61.67 -13.81
C ALA A 231 -32.50 60.67 -12.97
N VAL A 232 -33.82 60.80 -13.04
CA VAL A 232 -34.74 59.90 -12.34
C VAL A 232 -34.70 58.52 -12.98
N ASN A 233 -34.71 57.48 -12.16
CA ASN A 233 -34.53 56.09 -12.60
C ASN A 233 -35.44 55.10 -11.85
N GLY A 234 -36.44 55.59 -11.11
CA GLY A 234 -37.36 54.74 -10.33
C GLY A 234 -36.80 54.24 -8.99
N LEU A 235 -35.51 54.44 -8.72
CA LEU A 235 -34.84 53.96 -7.50
C LEU A 235 -34.69 55.07 -6.46
N GLY A 236 -34.33 54.70 -5.22
CA GLY A 236 -34.14 55.65 -4.14
C GLY A 236 -35.43 56.05 -3.42
N ASN A 237 -36.55 55.37 -3.69
CA ASN A 237 -37.84 55.64 -3.03
C ASN A 237 -37.99 54.81 -1.74
N LEU A 238 -38.63 55.38 -0.71
CA LEU A 238 -39.11 54.63 0.45
C LEU A 238 -40.57 54.27 0.23
N ILE A 239 -40.87 52.97 0.23
CA ILE A 239 -42.20 52.44 -0.08
C ILE A 239 -42.78 51.75 1.16
N VAL A 240 -44.02 52.10 1.52
CA VAL A 240 -44.79 51.46 2.59
C VAL A 240 -46.05 50.84 1.97
N GLY A 241 -46.17 49.52 2.04
CA GLY A 241 -47.17 48.73 1.31
C GLY A 241 -46.56 48.02 0.09
N TYR A 242 -47.40 47.36 -0.72
CA TYR A 242 -46.92 46.60 -1.89
C TYR A 242 -46.67 47.47 -3.12
N ASN A 243 -47.09 48.75 -3.09
CA ASN A 243 -47.00 49.65 -4.25
C ASN A 243 -47.62 48.98 -5.48
N GLU A 244 -48.87 48.53 -5.37
CA GLU A 244 -49.61 47.85 -6.44
C GLU A 244 -49.77 48.77 -7.64
N ASN A 245 -49.59 48.27 -8.87
CA ASN A 245 -49.52 49.07 -10.10
C ASN A 245 -50.65 48.70 -11.08
N ILE A 246 -51.31 49.70 -11.66
CA ILE A 246 -52.37 49.53 -12.68
C ILE A 246 -52.02 50.14 -14.05
N GLY A 247 -50.73 50.41 -14.31
CA GLY A 247 -50.25 51.13 -15.49
C GLY A 247 -49.67 52.52 -15.16
N ASP A 248 -49.34 52.74 -13.89
CA ASP A 248 -48.78 53.98 -13.36
C ASP A 248 -47.37 54.26 -13.87
N THR A 249 -47.06 55.54 -14.04
CA THR A 249 -45.70 55.97 -14.37
C THR A 249 -44.88 56.14 -13.08
N ARG A 250 -43.87 55.28 -12.88
CA ARG A 250 -43.06 55.21 -11.64
C ARG A 250 -41.58 55.39 -11.87
N THR A 251 -41.25 56.32 -12.76
CA THR A 251 -39.87 56.65 -13.14
C THR A 251 -39.18 57.56 -12.12
N GLY A 252 -39.94 58.14 -11.19
CA GLY A 252 -39.45 59.07 -10.18
C GLY A 252 -38.54 58.43 -9.12
N SER A 253 -37.66 59.24 -8.53
CA SER A 253 -36.67 58.83 -7.54
C SER A 253 -36.81 59.63 -6.24
N HIS A 254 -36.31 59.14 -5.11
CA HIS A 254 -36.29 59.91 -3.84
C HIS A 254 -37.67 60.36 -3.33
N ASN A 255 -38.70 59.54 -3.52
CA ASN A 255 -40.06 59.79 -3.03
C ASN A 255 -40.38 58.92 -1.80
N LEU A 256 -41.32 59.38 -0.97
CA LEU A 256 -42.01 58.57 0.02
C LEU A 256 -43.39 58.17 -0.53
N VAL A 257 -43.62 56.86 -0.70
CA VAL A 257 -44.82 56.31 -1.33
C VAL A 257 -45.52 55.38 -0.34
N VAL A 258 -46.78 55.69 -0.01
CA VAL A 258 -47.58 54.97 1.00
C VAL A 258 -48.94 54.61 0.41
N GLY A 259 -49.09 53.34 0.01
CA GLY A 259 -50.33 52.83 -0.59
C GLY A 259 -50.23 52.48 -2.09
N PRO A 260 -51.35 52.04 -2.70
CA PRO A 260 -51.38 51.52 -4.06
C PRO A 260 -51.63 52.59 -5.14
N TYR A 261 -51.31 52.20 -6.37
CA TYR A 261 -51.68 52.86 -7.63
C TYR A 261 -51.13 54.28 -7.80
N HIS A 262 -50.03 54.60 -7.13
CA HIS A 262 -49.44 55.92 -7.24
C HIS A 262 -48.61 56.06 -8.53
N SER A 263 -48.77 57.21 -9.20
CA SER A 263 -47.88 57.65 -10.29
C SER A 263 -46.90 58.70 -9.77
N TYR A 264 -45.60 58.49 -9.97
CA TYR A 264 -44.55 59.42 -9.60
C TYR A 264 -43.43 59.43 -10.64
N SER A 265 -43.23 60.56 -11.30
CA SER A 265 -42.29 60.68 -12.42
C SER A 265 -41.13 61.66 -12.17
N SER A 266 -41.06 62.25 -10.97
CA SER A 266 -40.03 63.20 -10.55
C SER A 266 -39.44 62.81 -9.19
N TYR A 267 -38.91 63.76 -8.42
CA TYR A 267 -38.21 63.48 -7.17
C TYR A 267 -38.58 64.40 -6.01
N GLY A 268 -38.31 63.93 -4.79
CA GLY A 268 -38.55 64.66 -3.55
C GLY A 268 -40.04 64.78 -3.19
N GLY A 269 -40.89 63.92 -3.76
CA GLY A 269 -42.32 63.92 -3.54
C GLY A 269 -42.77 63.01 -2.39
N LEU A 270 -43.96 63.31 -1.89
CA LEU A 270 -44.68 62.50 -0.90
C LEU A 270 -46.04 62.11 -1.49
N LEU A 271 -46.34 60.81 -1.46
CA LEU A 271 -47.58 60.24 -1.98
C LEU A 271 -48.16 59.30 -0.93
N ALA A 272 -49.34 59.62 -0.42
CA ALA A 272 -50.07 58.73 0.46
C ALA A 272 -51.53 58.60 0.03
N GLY A 273 -52.13 57.43 0.29
CA GLY A 273 -53.54 57.16 0.01
C GLY A 273 -53.73 56.18 -1.14
N TYR A 274 -54.59 56.52 -2.10
CA TYR A 274 -54.99 55.61 -3.19
C TYR A 274 -54.99 56.32 -4.54
N ASN A 275 -54.24 55.81 -5.51
CA ASN A 275 -54.30 56.29 -6.90
C ASN A 275 -54.01 57.80 -7.06
N ASN A 276 -52.99 58.32 -6.39
CA ASN A 276 -52.55 59.72 -6.51
C ASN A 276 -51.35 59.86 -7.46
N ALA A 277 -51.22 61.01 -8.12
CA ALA A 277 -50.13 61.32 -9.05
C ALA A 277 -49.29 62.54 -8.61
N VAL A 278 -47.97 62.39 -8.61
CA VAL A 278 -46.99 63.48 -8.39
C VAL A 278 -46.01 63.49 -9.55
N THR A 279 -46.11 64.48 -10.44
CA THR A 279 -45.35 64.46 -11.70
C THR A 279 -44.19 65.45 -11.75
N GLU A 280 -44.10 66.36 -10.77
CA GLU A 280 -43.13 67.45 -10.73
C GLU A 280 -42.24 67.44 -9.47
N ILE A 281 -41.17 68.22 -9.51
CA ILE A 281 -40.18 68.28 -8.42
C ILE A 281 -40.83 68.77 -7.12
N TYR A 282 -40.52 68.08 -6.01
CA TYR A 282 -40.94 68.44 -4.65
C TYR A 282 -42.47 68.59 -4.47
N ALA A 283 -43.26 68.04 -5.39
CA ALA A 283 -44.70 68.07 -5.31
C ALA A 283 -45.22 66.96 -4.38
N THR A 284 -46.37 67.18 -3.73
CA THR A 284 -46.87 66.28 -2.68
C THR A 284 -48.38 66.06 -2.75
N VAL A 285 -48.80 64.84 -2.44
CA VAL A 285 -50.19 64.48 -2.14
C VAL A 285 -50.19 63.72 -0.82
N SER A 286 -50.61 64.41 0.24
CA SER A 286 -50.45 63.93 1.63
C SER A 286 -51.46 62.88 2.08
N ALA A 287 -52.61 62.80 1.41
CA ALA A 287 -53.66 61.82 1.69
C ALA A 287 -54.69 61.80 0.54
N GLY A 288 -55.75 61.00 0.70
CA GLY A 288 -56.90 61.01 -0.21
C GLY A 288 -56.73 60.11 -1.42
N SER A 289 -57.51 60.36 -2.47
CA SER A 289 -57.49 59.52 -3.66
C SER A 289 -57.67 60.26 -4.98
N ASN A 290 -57.18 59.69 -6.07
CA ASN A 290 -57.36 60.20 -7.44
C ASN A 290 -56.92 61.66 -7.61
N SER A 291 -55.96 62.13 -6.82
CA SER A 291 -55.51 63.53 -6.83
C SER A 291 -54.15 63.67 -7.51
N THR A 292 -53.93 64.81 -8.17
CA THR A 292 -52.73 65.07 -8.97
C THR A 292 -52.05 66.36 -8.54
N ALA A 293 -50.78 66.28 -8.14
CA ALA A 293 -49.89 67.42 -7.97
C ALA A 293 -48.89 67.45 -9.13
N SER A 294 -49.06 68.40 -10.05
CA SER A 294 -48.31 68.49 -11.30
C SER A 294 -47.65 69.86 -11.52
N GLY A 295 -47.62 70.72 -10.50
CA GLY A 295 -46.78 71.92 -10.49
C GLY A 295 -45.55 71.70 -9.60
N ALA A 296 -44.41 72.28 -9.94
CA ALA A 296 -43.24 72.23 -9.07
C ALA A 296 -43.57 72.85 -7.69
N TYR A 297 -43.19 72.16 -6.62
CA TYR A 297 -43.49 72.54 -5.23
C TYR A 297 -45.00 72.57 -4.88
N ALA A 298 -45.87 71.97 -5.70
CA ALA A 298 -47.31 71.96 -5.45
C ALA A 298 -47.71 70.94 -4.37
N GLY A 299 -48.80 71.21 -3.64
CA GLY A 299 -49.30 70.35 -2.57
C GLY A 299 -50.81 70.13 -2.64
N VAL A 300 -51.22 68.87 -2.44
CA VAL A 300 -52.61 68.49 -2.18
C VAL A 300 -52.68 67.88 -0.78
N SER A 301 -53.50 68.46 0.10
CA SER A 301 -53.58 68.04 1.50
C SER A 301 -54.34 66.72 1.68
N GLY A 302 -55.35 66.46 0.84
CA GLY A 302 -56.20 65.28 0.93
C GLY A 302 -57.38 65.34 -0.04
N GLY A 303 -58.44 64.59 0.23
CA GLY A 303 -59.70 64.63 -0.54
C GLY A 303 -59.76 63.64 -1.71
N ASN A 304 -60.60 63.92 -2.69
CA ASN A 304 -60.81 63.08 -3.86
C ASN A 304 -60.86 63.93 -5.14
N ASN A 305 -60.13 63.54 -6.19
CA ASN A 305 -60.10 64.23 -7.48
C ASN A 305 -59.62 65.70 -7.42
N ASN A 306 -58.63 65.99 -6.57
CA ASN A 306 -58.03 67.32 -6.49
C ASN A 306 -56.87 67.50 -7.49
N GLN A 307 -56.68 68.72 -8.00
CA GLN A 307 -55.59 69.03 -8.93
C GLN A 307 -54.84 70.31 -8.51
N ALA A 308 -53.56 70.17 -8.20
CA ALA A 308 -52.64 71.27 -7.94
C ALA A 308 -51.61 71.37 -9.09
N SER A 309 -51.91 72.20 -10.08
CA SER A 309 -51.13 72.27 -11.34
C SER A 309 -50.21 73.49 -11.46
N GLY A 310 -50.43 74.53 -10.65
CA GLY A 310 -49.56 75.72 -10.64
C GLY A 310 -48.28 75.51 -9.82
N GLN A 311 -47.21 76.22 -10.15
CA GLN A 311 -46.01 76.27 -9.32
C GLN A 311 -46.37 76.83 -7.93
N ASN A 312 -45.94 76.15 -6.86
CA ASN A 312 -46.31 76.46 -5.47
C ASN A 312 -47.82 76.45 -5.18
N ALA A 313 -48.65 75.81 -6.03
CA ALA A 313 -50.08 75.72 -5.79
C ALA A 313 -50.37 74.85 -4.56
N SER A 314 -51.38 75.23 -3.77
CA SER A 314 -51.85 74.46 -2.63
C SER A 314 -53.36 74.23 -2.73
N VAL A 315 -53.79 72.99 -2.56
CA VAL A 315 -55.19 72.59 -2.45
C VAL A 315 -55.37 71.93 -1.08
N CYS A 316 -56.27 72.48 -0.27
CA CYS A 316 -56.61 72.00 1.07
C CYS A 316 -58.02 71.43 1.15
#